data_AF-A0A9D8Y1A5-F1
#
_entry.id   AF-A0A9D8Y1A5-F1
#
_cell.length_a   1.000
_cell.length_b   1.000
_cell.length_c   1.000
_cell.angle_alpha   90.00
_cell.angle_beta   90.00
_cell.angle_gamma   90.00
#
_symmetry.space_group_name_H-M   'P 1'
#
loop_
_entity.id
_entity.type
_entity.pdbx_description
1 polymer ?
#
loop_
_entity_poly.entity_id
_entity_poly.type
_entity_poly.pdbx_seq_one_letter_code
_entity_poly.pdbx_strand_id
1 'polypeptide(L)'
;DSAQYGMMPMGIKKVNKHNVPTTVLIINCILVLCWDALLTFGGSSGAGNVSILVAETLTTCIYLVTYLFMCAAYYTLIFKWKKLHRTYNVPGGIVVKTIVAICGTVTSLFALVVSFFPSTALTPSGQVEYEVLLVIAFIIAIIIPIIISAFHKNYVAKIDPSQLKYLTYKMVKMKKAQAQTQNANADVNANMNA
;
A
#
# COMPACT_ATOMS: atom_id res chain seq x y z
N ASP A 1 -9.50 -4.58 6.94
CA ASP A 1 -10.90 -4.13 6.82
C ASP A 1 -11.60 -4.53 5.52
N SER A 2 -11.16 -5.54 4.75
CA SER A 2 -11.88 -5.99 3.53
C SER A 2 -12.46 -7.42 3.66
N ALA A 3 -11.94 -8.21 4.62
CA ALA A 3 -12.43 -9.54 4.96
C ALA A 3 -13.75 -9.51 5.75
N GLN A 4 -13.93 -8.49 6.61
CA GLN A 4 -15.13 -8.34 7.46
C GLN A 4 -16.39 -7.98 6.66
N TYR A 5 -16.22 -7.44 5.45
CA TYR A 5 -17.32 -6.96 4.63
C TYR A 5 -17.66 -7.84 3.42
N GLY A 6 -17.14 -9.07 3.37
CA GLY A 6 -17.54 -10.04 2.34
C GLY A 6 -16.97 -9.82 0.95
N MET A 7 -15.97 -8.94 0.80
CA MET A 7 -15.35 -8.62 -0.49
C MET A 7 -14.20 -9.58 -0.86
N MET A 8 -13.77 -10.45 0.06
CA MET A 8 -12.72 -11.46 -0.20
C MET A 8 -13.32 -12.87 -0.41
N PRO A 9 -12.70 -13.71 -1.26
CA PRO A 9 -13.04 -15.13 -1.41
C PRO A 9 -13.09 -15.84 -0.05
N MET A 10 -14.09 -16.69 0.17
CA MET A 10 -14.37 -17.33 1.47
C MET A 10 -13.16 -18.06 2.09
N GLY A 11 -12.20 -18.54 1.30
CA GLY A 11 -10.97 -19.18 1.80
C GLY A 11 -10.00 -18.24 2.54
N ILE A 12 -10.06 -16.93 2.29
CA ILE A 12 -9.14 -15.92 2.87
C ILE A 12 -9.69 -15.33 4.18
N LYS A 13 -10.95 -15.61 4.51
CA LYS A 13 -11.64 -15.09 5.70
C LYS A 13 -11.31 -15.83 7.01
N LYS A 14 -10.49 -16.87 6.98
CA LYS A 14 -10.21 -17.67 8.18
C LYS A 14 -9.42 -16.82 9.19
N VAL A 15 -10.12 -16.35 10.21
CA VAL A 15 -9.57 -15.63 11.37
C VAL A 15 -9.39 -16.61 12.52
N ASN A 16 -8.30 -16.45 13.29
CA ASN A 16 -8.06 -17.24 14.50
C ASN A 16 -8.95 -16.74 15.67
N LYS A 17 -8.99 -17.46 16.80
CA LYS A 17 -9.73 -17.11 18.03
C LYS A 17 -9.46 -15.68 18.55
N HIS A 18 -8.34 -15.07 18.15
CA HIS A 18 -7.96 -13.69 18.47
C HIS A 18 -8.33 -12.66 17.37
N ASN A 19 -9.26 -13.00 16.46
CA ASN A 19 -9.69 -12.15 15.34
C ASN A 19 -8.58 -11.71 14.36
N VAL A 20 -7.43 -12.39 14.36
CA VAL A 20 -6.32 -12.13 13.43
C VAL A 20 -6.55 -12.91 12.13
N PRO A 21 -6.48 -12.27 10.94
CA PRO A 21 -6.62 -12.93 9.64
C PRO A 21 -5.37 -13.73 9.28
N THR A 22 -5.30 -14.98 9.74
CA THR A 22 -4.11 -15.85 9.57
C THR A 22 -3.81 -16.18 8.11
N THR A 23 -4.83 -16.38 7.26
CA THR A 23 -4.60 -16.69 5.84
C THR A 23 -3.88 -15.56 5.10
N VAL A 24 -4.20 -14.30 5.41
CA VAL A 24 -3.56 -13.13 4.79
C VAL A 24 -2.09 -13.01 5.25
N LEU A 25 -1.83 -13.28 6.53
CA LEU A 25 -0.47 -13.27 7.07
C LEU A 25 0.40 -14.37 6.42
N ILE A 26 -0.14 -15.57 6.26
CA ILE A 26 0.58 -16.69 5.61
C ILE A 26 0.89 -16.34 4.15
N ILE A 27 -0.07 -15.80 3.40
CA ILE A 27 0.15 -15.39 2.00
C ILE A 27 1.25 -14.32 1.91
N ASN A 28 1.23 -13.32 2.78
CA ASN A 28 2.29 -12.30 2.83
C ASN A 28 3.65 -12.91 3.19
N CYS A 29 3.73 -13.83 4.16
CA CYS A 29 4.97 -14.53 4.49
C CYS A 29 5.52 -15.29 3.29
N ILE A 30 4.69 -16.06 2.59
CA ILE A 30 5.12 -16.83 1.42
C ILE A 30 5.61 -15.89 0.31
N LEU A 31 4.89 -14.82 0.02
CA LEU A 31 5.29 -13.84 -1.00
C LEU A 31 6.64 -13.17 -0.68
N VAL A 32 6.82 -12.74 0.58
CA VAL A 32 8.09 -12.11 1.02
C VAL A 32 9.23 -13.11 0.94
N LEU A 33 9.02 -14.37 1.36
CA LEU A 33 10.04 -15.42 1.27
C LEU A 33 10.42 -15.75 -0.18
N CYS A 34 9.44 -15.83 -1.09
CA CYS A 34 9.71 -16.04 -2.51
C CYS A 34 10.53 -14.90 -3.11
N TRP A 35 10.25 -13.67 -2.71
CA TRP A 35 10.97 -12.49 -3.18
C TRP A 35 12.40 -12.42 -2.65
N ASP A 36 12.56 -12.68 -1.35
CA ASP A 36 13.86 -12.73 -0.69
C ASP A 36 14.74 -13.83 -1.29
N ALA A 37 14.16 -15.00 -1.57
CA ALA A 37 14.85 -16.08 -2.28
C ALA A 37 15.20 -15.70 -3.74
N LEU A 38 14.26 -15.10 -4.49
CA LEU A 38 14.51 -14.68 -5.87
C LEU A 38 15.64 -13.66 -5.97
N LEU A 39 15.70 -12.69 -5.05
CA LEU A 39 16.76 -11.69 -5.04
C LEU A 39 18.08 -12.24 -4.49
N THR A 40 18.02 -13.12 -3.48
CA THR A 40 19.21 -13.76 -2.91
C THR A 40 19.88 -14.72 -3.90
N PHE A 41 19.11 -15.48 -4.68
CA PHE A 41 19.63 -16.47 -5.63
C PHE A 41 19.66 -16.01 -7.09
N GLY A 42 18.93 -14.94 -7.45
CA GLY A 42 18.84 -14.42 -8.83
C GLY A 42 19.92 -13.42 -9.21
N GLY A 43 20.71 -12.92 -8.25
CA GLY A 43 21.94 -12.18 -8.53
C GLY A 43 23.03 -13.14 -9.02
N SER A 44 23.33 -13.14 -10.31
CA SER A 44 24.31 -14.04 -10.93
C SER A 44 25.76 -13.77 -10.51
N SER A 45 26.04 -12.70 -9.76
CA SER A 45 27.36 -12.38 -9.27
C SER A 45 27.43 -12.46 -7.75
N GLY A 46 28.01 -13.55 -7.26
CA GLY A 46 28.81 -13.62 -6.04
C GLY A 46 28.24 -12.95 -4.78
N ALA A 47 27.79 -13.81 -3.86
CA ALA A 47 27.74 -13.58 -2.42
C ALA A 47 28.49 -12.32 -1.91
N GLY A 48 27.74 -11.25 -1.66
CA GLY A 48 28.24 -10.09 -0.92
C GLY A 48 27.69 -8.76 -1.43
N ASN A 49 26.72 -8.21 -0.70
CA ASN A 49 26.23 -6.83 -0.78
C ASN A 49 25.35 -6.45 -1.99
N VAL A 50 25.62 -6.86 -3.23
CA VAL A 50 24.82 -6.40 -4.40
C VAL A 50 23.35 -6.79 -4.27
N SER A 51 23.05 -8.05 -4.00
CA SER A 51 21.66 -8.54 -3.89
C SER A 51 20.87 -7.88 -2.75
N ILE A 52 21.55 -7.59 -1.63
CA ILE A 52 20.95 -6.91 -0.47
C ILE A 52 20.68 -5.43 -0.81
N LEU A 53 21.61 -4.76 -1.48
CA LEU A 53 21.43 -3.39 -1.96
C LEU A 53 20.29 -3.27 -2.98
N VAL A 54 20.16 -4.25 -3.88
CA VAL A 54 19.04 -4.35 -4.82
C VAL A 54 17.73 -4.53 -4.04
N ALA A 55 17.67 -5.44 -3.07
CA ALA A 55 16.47 -5.71 -2.28
C ALA A 55 16.00 -4.47 -1.48
N GLU A 56 16.92 -3.79 -0.82
CA GLU A 56 16.64 -2.56 -0.07
C GLU A 56 16.16 -1.43 -0.99
N THR A 57 16.86 -1.22 -2.11
CA THR A 57 16.51 -0.13 -3.03
C THR A 57 15.20 -0.39 -3.73
N LEU A 58 14.94 -1.64 -4.12
CA LEU A 58 13.65 -2.04 -4.66
C LEU A 58 12.50 -1.80 -3.66
N THR A 59 12.68 -2.19 -2.40
CA THR A 59 11.64 -1.98 -1.37
C THR A 59 11.34 -0.49 -1.24
N THR A 60 12.40 0.33 -1.28
CA THR A 60 12.29 1.80 -1.32
C THR A 60 11.53 2.28 -2.56
N CYS A 61 11.84 1.77 -3.76
CA CYS A 61 11.14 2.10 -5.00
C CYS A 61 9.64 1.79 -4.94
N ILE A 62 9.28 0.62 -4.39
CA ILE A 62 7.87 0.22 -4.22
C ILE A 62 7.16 1.18 -3.25
N TYR A 63 7.82 1.57 -2.16
CA TYR A 63 7.27 2.58 -1.25
C TYR A 63 7.10 3.93 -1.94
N LEU A 64 8.08 4.39 -2.70
CA LEU A 64 8.01 5.67 -3.43
C LEU A 64 6.85 5.71 -4.42
N VAL A 65 6.63 4.63 -5.17
CA VAL A 65 5.46 4.50 -6.05
C VAL A 65 4.16 4.57 -5.25
N THR A 66 4.10 3.89 -4.09
CA THR A 66 2.94 3.95 -3.19
C THR A 66 2.70 5.37 -2.68
N TYR A 67 3.75 6.11 -2.33
CA TYR A 67 3.67 7.51 -1.93
C TYR A 67 3.17 8.39 -3.08
N LEU A 68 3.61 8.17 -4.31
CA LEU A 68 3.08 8.87 -5.49
C LEU A 68 1.58 8.61 -5.70
N PHE A 69 1.14 7.35 -5.57
CA PHE A 69 -0.28 7.00 -5.61
C PHE A 69 -1.08 7.64 -4.46
N MET A 70 -0.50 7.70 -3.26
CA MET A 70 -1.10 8.36 -2.11
C MET A 70 -1.26 9.87 -2.35
N CYS A 71 -0.23 10.54 -2.86
CA CYS A 71 -0.29 11.95 -3.23
C CYS A 71 -1.35 12.19 -4.32
N ALA A 72 -1.41 11.34 -5.36
CA ALA A 72 -2.44 11.40 -6.40
C ALA A 72 -3.87 11.24 -5.84
N ALA A 73 -4.06 10.30 -4.93
CA ALA A 73 -5.32 10.12 -4.22
C ALA A 73 -5.66 11.33 -3.36
N TYR A 74 -4.66 11.92 -2.70
CA TYR A 74 -4.81 13.12 -1.88
C TYR A 74 -5.22 14.35 -2.70
N TYR A 75 -4.64 14.56 -3.89
CA TYR A 75 -5.11 15.59 -4.83
C TYR A 75 -6.57 15.35 -5.22
N THR A 76 -6.92 14.12 -5.59
CA THR A 76 -8.30 13.74 -5.92
C THR A 76 -9.23 14.03 -4.77
N LEU A 77 -8.79 13.79 -3.54
CA LEU A 77 -9.55 13.98 -2.32
C LEU A 77 -9.77 15.47 -1.98
N ILE A 78 -8.77 16.33 -2.20
CA ILE A 78 -8.86 17.79 -2.02
C ILE A 78 -9.76 18.41 -3.10
N PHE A 79 -9.60 18.01 -4.36
CA PHE A 79 -10.29 18.64 -5.48
C PHE A 79 -11.72 18.12 -5.70
N LYS A 80 -11.93 16.79 -5.67
CA LYS A 80 -13.27 16.19 -5.91
C LYS A 80 -14.15 16.12 -4.66
N TRP A 81 -13.58 15.92 -3.47
CA TRP A 81 -14.36 15.59 -2.26
C TRP A 81 -14.20 16.64 -1.17
N LYS A 82 -14.57 17.89 -1.50
CA LYS A 82 -14.53 19.04 -0.59
C LYS A 82 -15.55 18.97 0.55
N LYS A 83 -16.67 18.27 0.37
CA LYS A 83 -17.81 18.21 1.32
C LYS A 83 -17.76 17.04 2.33
N LEU A 84 -16.64 16.34 2.46
CA LEU A 84 -16.53 15.22 3.40
C LEU A 84 -16.23 15.76 4.82
N HIS A 85 -17.06 15.41 5.81
CA HIS A 85 -16.82 15.77 7.21
C HIS A 85 -15.56 15.06 7.69
N ARG A 86 -14.48 15.81 7.93
CA ARG A 86 -13.18 15.28 8.37
C ARG A 86 -12.91 15.73 9.80
N THR A 87 -12.75 14.78 10.71
CA THR A 87 -12.34 15.03 12.11
C THR A 87 -10.96 15.67 12.18
N TYR A 88 -10.07 15.34 11.23
CA TYR A 88 -8.74 15.94 11.10
C TYR A 88 -8.63 16.73 9.80
N ASN A 89 -8.37 18.03 9.92
CA ASN A 89 -8.04 18.91 8.82
C ASN A 89 -6.64 19.47 9.06
N VAL A 90 -5.77 19.32 8.06
CA VAL A 90 -4.49 20.04 8.07
C VAL A 90 -4.78 21.55 8.16
N PRO A 91 -4.26 22.25 9.18
CA PRO A 91 -4.42 23.69 9.32
C PRO A 91 -3.72 24.39 8.15
N GLY A 92 -4.32 25.46 7.61
CA GLY A 92 -3.77 26.20 6.45
C GLY A 92 -4.58 26.13 5.15
N GLY A 93 -5.82 25.62 5.19
CA GLY A 93 -6.74 25.68 4.05
C GLY A 93 -6.32 24.82 2.86
N ILE A 94 -6.90 25.07 1.68
CA ILE A 94 -6.64 24.29 0.47
C ILE A 94 -5.21 24.55 -0.07
N VAL A 95 -4.71 25.78 0.08
CA VAL A 95 -3.40 26.18 -0.47
C VAL A 95 -2.26 25.42 0.21
N VAL A 96 -2.22 25.38 1.55
CA VAL A 96 -1.19 24.64 2.29
C VAL A 96 -1.28 23.13 2.01
N LYS A 97 -2.51 22.59 1.93
CA LYS A 97 -2.73 21.19 1.55
C LYS A 97 -2.16 20.86 0.17
N THR A 98 -2.33 21.75 -0.81
CA THR A 98 -1.77 21.58 -2.15
C THR A 98 -0.24 21.71 -2.14
N ILE A 99 0.33 22.67 -1.41
CA ILE A 99 1.80 22.83 -1.32
C ILE A 99 2.45 21.58 -0.69
N VAL A 100 1.90 21.06 0.41
CA VAL A 100 2.40 19.84 1.05
C VAL A 100 2.30 18.64 0.11
N ALA A 101 1.20 18.54 -0.65
CA ALA A 101 1.04 17.50 -1.65
C ALA A 101 2.10 17.60 -2.77
N ILE A 102 2.37 18.81 -3.26
CA ILE A 102 3.39 19.06 -4.30
C ILE A 102 4.77 18.72 -3.75
N CYS A 103 5.11 19.19 -2.56
CA CYS A 103 6.38 18.89 -1.91
C CYS A 103 6.59 17.39 -1.75
N GLY A 104 5.58 16.65 -1.27
CA GLY A 104 5.64 15.19 -1.17
C GLY A 104 5.81 14.52 -2.53
N THR A 105 5.09 14.98 -3.55
CA THR A 105 5.18 14.42 -4.91
C THR A 105 6.56 14.64 -5.52
N VAL A 106 7.11 15.86 -5.42
CA VAL A 106 8.42 16.22 -5.95
C VAL A 106 9.53 15.46 -5.22
N THR A 107 9.45 15.37 -3.89
CA THR A 107 10.42 14.62 -3.08
C THR A 107 10.42 13.14 -3.45
N SER A 108 9.24 12.51 -3.59
CA SER A 108 9.14 11.12 -4.00
C SER A 108 9.64 10.88 -5.43
N LEU A 109 9.38 11.80 -6.35
CA LEU A 109 9.87 11.71 -7.73
C LEU A 109 11.40 11.84 -7.80
N PHE A 110 11.96 12.79 -7.04
CA PHE A 110 13.40 12.98 -6.94
C PHE A 110 14.09 11.75 -6.36
N ALA A 111 13.57 11.23 -5.24
CA ALA A 111 14.10 10.01 -4.63
C ALA A 111 14.03 8.80 -5.56
N LEU A 112 12.96 8.68 -6.36
CA LEU A 112 12.79 7.59 -7.33
C LEU A 112 13.86 7.66 -8.43
N VAL A 113 14.15 8.87 -8.94
CA VAL A 113 15.23 9.07 -9.92
C VAL A 113 16.59 8.75 -9.30
N VAL A 114 16.85 9.17 -8.06
CA VAL A 114 18.09 8.87 -7.33
C VAL A 114 18.29 7.36 -7.12
N SER A 115 17.21 6.60 -6.86
CA SER A 115 17.27 5.15 -6.66
C SER A 115 17.75 4.36 -7.89
N PHE A 116 17.65 4.92 -9.10
CA PHE A 116 18.22 4.30 -10.31
C PHE A 116 19.72 4.54 -10.46
N PHE A 117 20.34 5.41 -9.66
CA PHE A 117 21.79 5.57 -9.66
C PHE A 117 22.42 4.53 -8.73
N PRO A 118 23.18 3.55 -9.27
CA PRO A 118 23.83 2.57 -8.43
C PRO A 118 24.86 3.23 -7.53
N SER A 119 25.02 2.71 -6.31
CA SER A 119 26.10 3.13 -5.42
C SER A 119 27.46 2.92 -6.11
N THR A 120 28.35 3.91 -6.02
CA THR A 120 29.72 3.84 -6.56
C THR A 120 30.60 2.78 -5.87
N ALA A 121 30.07 2.10 -4.85
CA ALA A 121 30.71 1.00 -4.15
C ALA A 121 30.71 -0.33 -4.94
N LEU A 122 30.03 -0.41 -6.09
CA LEU A 122 29.91 -1.63 -6.91
C LEU A 122 30.91 -1.63 -8.08
N THR A 123 31.37 -2.83 -8.47
CA THR A 123 32.15 -3.01 -9.71
C THR A 123 31.31 -2.65 -10.94
N PRO A 124 31.92 -2.25 -12.08
CA PRO A 124 31.16 -1.89 -13.29
C PRO A 124 30.21 -2.99 -13.77
N SER A 125 30.57 -4.26 -13.57
CA SER A 125 29.69 -5.41 -13.87
C SER A 125 28.50 -5.49 -12.90
N GLY A 126 28.71 -5.25 -11.61
CA GLY A 126 27.65 -5.27 -10.59
C GLY A 126 26.66 -4.11 -10.71
N GLN A 127 27.08 -2.97 -11.27
CA GLN A 127 26.18 -1.83 -11.53
C GLN A 127 25.16 -2.16 -12.63
N VAL A 128 25.57 -2.84 -13.69
CA VAL A 128 24.68 -3.28 -14.77
C VAL A 128 23.70 -4.34 -14.26
N GLU A 129 24.18 -5.29 -13.47
CA GLU A 129 23.30 -6.29 -12.85
C GLU A 129 22.28 -5.68 -11.88
N TYR A 130 22.70 -4.69 -11.10
CA TYR A 130 21.83 -3.92 -10.21
C TYR A 130 20.68 -3.26 -10.99
N GLU A 131 21.00 -2.53 -12.07
CA GLU A 131 20.00 -1.81 -12.85
C GLU A 131 19.01 -2.76 -13.53
N VAL A 132 19.50 -3.85 -14.14
CA VAL A 132 18.67 -4.85 -14.82
C VAL A 132 17.75 -5.58 -13.83
N LEU A 133 18.27 -6.02 -12.69
CA LEU A 133 17.47 -6.67 -11.65
C LEU A 133 16.42 -5.71 -11.09
N LEU A 134 16.79 -4.45 -10.81
CA LEU A 134 15.89 -3.44 -10.27
C LEU A 134 14.71 -3.18 -11.23
N VAL A 135 14.96 -3.02 -12.53
CA VAL A 135 13.91 -2.74 -13.52
C VAL A 135 12.97 -3.94 -13.66
N ILE A 136 13.49 -5.16 -13.79
CA ILE A 136 12.67 -6.38 -13.92
C ILE A 136 11.81 -6.57 -12.66
N ALA A 137 12.43 -6.45 -11.49
CA ALA A 137 11.77 -6.60 -10.20
C ALA A 137 10.68 -5.53 -10.00
N PHE A 138 10.93 -4.29 -10.40
CA PHE A 138 9.97 -3.19 -10.35
C PHE A 138 8.74 -3.43 -11.24
N ILE A 139 8.95 -3.90 -12.47
CA ILE A 139 7.86 -4.25 -13.40
C ILE A 139 6.99 -5.35 -12.81
N ILE A 140 7.59 -6.42 -12.28
CA ILE A 140 6.86 -7.52 -11.63
C ILE A 140 6.05 -7.00 -10.44
N ALA A 141 6.66 -6.16 -9.60
CA ALA A 141 6.01 -5.57 -8.43
C ALA A 141 4.79 -4.70 -8.77
N ILE A 142 4.76 -4.06 -9.94
CA ILE A 142 3.60 -3.29 -10.43
C ILE A 142 2.54 -4.22 -11.05
N ILE A 143 2.97 -5.25 -11.80
CA ILE A 143 2.05 -6.16 -12.50
C ILE A 143 1.23 -6.99 -11.50
N ILE A 144 1.84 -7.51 -10.44
CA ILE A 144 1.18 -8.34 -9.42
C ILE A 144 -0.10 -7.67 -8.86
N PRO A 145 -0.07 -6.46 -8.29
CA PRO A 145 -1.26 -5.81 -7.76
C PRO A 145 -2.29 -5.46 -8.84
N ILE A 146 -1.87 -5.19 -10.07
CA ILE A 146 -2.80 -4.94 -11.20
C ILE A 146 -3.57 -6.22 -11.54
N ILE A 147 -2.87 -7.35 -11.67
CA ILE A 147 -3.46 -8.65 -11.94
C ILE A 147 -4.43 -9.04 -10.81
N ILE A 148 -4.00 -8.91 -9.54
CA ILE A 148 -4.84 -9.20 -8.38
C ILE A 148 -6.09 -8.29 -8.37
N SER A 149 -5.94 -7.00 -8.67
CA SER A 149 -7.06 -6.05 -8.76
C SER A 149 -8.04 -6.41 -9.89
N ALA A 150 -7.53 -6.87 -11.04
CA ALA A 150 -8.36 -7.35 -12.14
C ALA A 150 -9.16 -8.61 -11.75
N PHE A 151 -8.51 -9.59 -11.12
CA PHE A 151 -9.20 -10.78 -10.60
C PHE A 151 -10.23 -10.43 -9.52
N HIS A 152 -9.94 -9.46 -8.64
CA HIS A 152 -10.91 -8.98 -7.65
C HIS A 152 -12.14 -8.35 -8.30
N LYS A 153 -11.97 -7.53 -9.34
CA LYS A 153 -13.10 -6.97 -10.11
C LYS A 153 -13.96 -8.07 -10.73
N ASN A 154 -13.34 -9.09 -11.34
CA ASN A 154 -14.04 -10.23 -11.92
C ASN A 154 -14.73 -11.10 -10.88
N TYR A 155 -14.15 -11.24 -9.67
CA TYR A 155 -14.78 -11.93 -8.55
C TYR A 155 -16.02 -11.17 -8.05
N VAL A 156 -15.91 -9.86 -7.85
CA VAL A 156 -17.02 -9.01 -7.41
C VAL A 156 -18.12 -8.92 -8.48
N ALA A 157 -17.77 -8.93 -9.76
CA ALA A 157 -18.73 -8.95 -10.87
C ALA A 157 -19.58 -10.24 -10.94
N LYS A 158 -19.08 -11.35 -10.35
CA LYS A 158 -19.83 -12.62 -10.24
C LYS A 158 -20.77 -12.67 -9.04
N ILE A 159 -20.75 -11.67 -8.15
CA ILE A 159 -21.66 -11.57 -7.01
C ILE A 159 -22.95 -10.88 -7.48
N ASP A 160 -24.10 -11.46 -7.14
CA ASP A 160 -25.42 -10.88 -7.45
C ASP A 160 -25.48 -9.40 -7.02
N PRO A 161 -25.82 -8.45 -7.93
CA PRO A 161 -25.87 -7.02 -7.64
C PRO A 161 -26.79 -6.67 -6.45
N SER A 162 -27.80 -7.48 -6.16
CA SER A 162 -28.69 -7.30 -5.01
C SER A 162 -27.96 -7.56 -3.68
N GLN A 163 -27.16 -8.62 -3.64
CA GLN A 163 -26.31 -8.97 -2.49
C GLN A 163 -25.18 -7.94 -2.32
N LEU A 164 -24.59 -7.46 -3.43
CA LEU A 164 -23.55 -6.42 -3.40
C LEU A 164 -24.08 -5.10 -2.81
N LYS A 165 -25.31 -4.70 -3.17
CA LYS A 165 -25.95 -3.49 -2.63
C LYS A 165 -26.24 -3.62 -1.12
N TYR A 166 -26.72 -4.78 -0.68
CA TYR A 166 -26.95 -5.07 0.75
C TYR A 166 -25.65 -5.09 1.56
N LEU A 167 -24.62 -5.75 1.06
CA LEU A 167 -23.29 -5.78 1.68
C LEU A 167 -22.72 -4.37 1.78
N THR A 168 -22.75 -3.60 0.69
CA THR A 168 -22.26 -2.21 0.65
C THR A 168 -23.01 -1.31 1.63
N TYR A 169 -24.34 -1.41 1.68
CA TYR A 169 -25.15 -0.70 2.66
C TYR A 169 -24.77 -1.04 4.11
N LYS A 170 -24.63 -2.34 4.41
CA LYS A 170 -24.21 -2.81 5.74
C LYS A 170 -22.80 -2.31 6.08
N MET A 171 -21.87 -2.26 5.12
CA MET A 171 -20.53 -1.69 5.33
C MET A 171 -20.59 -0.23 5.76
N VAL A 172 -21.34 0.59 5.01
CA VAL A 172 -21.44 2.03 5.27
C VAL A 172 -22.08 2.27 6.63
N LYS A 173 -23.10 1.50 7.00
CA LYS A 173 -23.74 1.60 8.31
C LYS A 173 -22.81 1.18 9.46
N MET A 174 -22.06 0.09 9.31
CA MET A 174 -21.08 -0.36 10.32
C MET A 174 -19.92 0.62 10.48
N LYS A 175 -19.37 1.16 9.39
CA LYS A 175 -18.31 2.18 9.45
C LYS A 175 -18.75 3.47 10.14
N LYS A 176 -20.00 3.90 9.92
CA LYS A 176 -20.56 5.06 10.62
C LYS A 176 -20.72 4.81 12.13
N ALA A 177 -21.19 3.61 12.51
CA ALA A 177 -21.30 3.23 13.91
C ALA A 177 -19.93 3.18 14.60
N GLN A 178 -18.91 2.61 13.95
CA GLN A 178 -17.53 2.55 14.47
C GLN A 178 -16.89 3.93 14.62
N ALA A 179 -17.10 4.84 13.65
CA ALA A 179 -16.61 6.21 13.75
C ALA A 179 -17.26 6.99 14.91
N GLN A 180 -18.53 6.72 15.23
CA GLN A 180 -19.22 7.31 16.37
C GLN A 180 -18.68 6.80 17.71
N THR A 181 -18.39 5.49 17.82
CA THR A 181 -17.79 4.90 19.02
C THR A 181 -16.36 5.39 19.26
N GLN A 182 -15.57 5.60 18.20
CA GLN A 182 -14.22 6.19 18.31
C GLN A 182 -14.25 7.65 18.78
N ASN A 183 -15.17 8.46 18.27
CA ASN A 183 -15.31 9.86 18.73
C ASN A 183 -15.78 9.90 20.20
N ALA A 184 -16.76 9.08 20.59
CA ALA A 184 -17.23 9.01 21.98
C ALA A 184 -16.13 8.57 22.96
N ASN A 185 -15.28 7.61 22.57
CA ASN A 185 -14.14 7.17 23.39
C ASN A 185 -13.03 8.23 23.46
N ALA A 186 -12.85 9.05 22.41
CA ALA A 186 -11.91 10.16 22.42
C ALA A 186 -12.37 11.29 23.36
N ASP A 187 -13.66 11.61 23.38
CA ASP A 187 -14.25 12.62 24.26
C ASP A 187 -14.21 12.18 25.74
N VAL A 188 -14.45 10.89 26.01
CA VAL A 188 -14.34 10.32 27.37
C VAL A 188 -12.88 10.33 27.87
N ASN A 189 -11.91 10.00 27.01
CA ASN A 189 -10.49 10.04 27.38
C ASN A 189 -9.93 11.47 27.49
N ALA A 190 -10.50 12.45 26.77
CA ALA A 190 -10.15 13.86 26.91
C ALA A 190 -10.63 14.43 28.25
N ASN A 191 -11.81 14.02 28.72
CA ASN A 191 -12.36 14.43 30.02
C ASN A 191 -11.77 13.70 31.24
N MET A 192 -11.12 12.54 31.06
CA MET A 192 -10.41 11.84 32.15
C MET A 192 -8.98 12.36 32.37
N ASN A 193 -8.41 13.09 31.41
CA ASN A 193 -7.04 13.62 31.47
C ASN A 193 -6.99 15.16 31.60
N ALA A 194 -8.14 15.81 31.86
CA ALA A 194 -8.29 17.25 32.12
C ALA A 194 -8.70 17.45 33.59
#